data_AF-A0A1Q8WH37-F1
#
_entry.id   AF-A0A1Q8WH37-F1
#
_cell.length_a   1.000
_cell.length_b   1.000
_cell.length_c   1.000
_cell.angle_alpha   90.00
_cell.angle_beta   90.00
_cell.angle_gamma   90.00
#
_symmetry.space_group_name_H-M   'P 1'
#
loop_
_entity.id
_entity.type
_entity.pdbx_description
1 polymer ?
#
loop_
_entity_poly.entity_id
_entity_poly.type
_entity_poly.pdbx_seq_one_letter_code
_entity_poly.pdbx_strand_id
1 'polypeptide(L)' 'MKTLVLVFHPNISESRVNKALGAAAESLAGNITVRYMYDIYPDFNIDVATEQAALLGADRIVLQYPMY' A
#
# COMPACT_ATOMS: atom_id res chain seq x y z
N MET A 1 12.76 -5.23 10.54
CA MET A 1 11.53 -4.46 10.77
C MET A 1 10.62 -4.62 9.56
N LYS A 2 9.46 -5.25 9.72
CA LYS A 2 8.43 -5.44 8.69
C LYS A 2 7.69 -4.13 8.46
N THR A 3 7.77 -3.58 7.26
CA THR A 3 7.08 -2.33 6.90
C THR A 3 5.96 -2.65 5.93
N LEU A 4 4.74 -2.22 6.26
CA LEU A 4 3.58 -2.31 5.39
C LEU A 4 3.27 -0.94 4.81
N VAL A 5 3.30 -0.82 3.48
CA VAL A 5 2.94 0.40 2.75
C VAL A 5 1.58 0.18 2.09
N LEU A 6 0.59 0.94 2.54
CA LEU A 6 -0.77 0.93 1.99
C LEU A 6 -0.91 2.13 1.06
N VAL A 7 -1.00 1.87 -0.25
CA VAL A 7 -1.11 2.89 -1.29
C VAL A 7 -2.57 3.10 -1.65
N PHE A 8 -3.10 4.29 -1.36
CA PHE A 8 -4.46 4.71 -1.68
C PHE A 8 -4.42 5.73 -2.83
N HIS A 9 -4.48 5.24 -4.07
CA HIS A 9 -4.51 6.08 -5.26
C HIS A 9 -5.55 5.54 -6.25
N PRO A 10 -6.60 6.31 -6.63
CA PRO A 10 -7.69 5.82 -7.46
C PRO A 10 -7.27 5.32 -8.86
N ASN A 11 -6.25 5.93 -9.45
CA ASN A 11 -5.65 5.47 -10.71
C ASN A 11 -4.12 5.46 -10.59
N ILE A 12 -3.57 4.43 -9.95
CA ILE A 12 -2.11 4.36 -9.70
C ILE A 12 -1.31 4.31 -11.01
N SER A 13 -1.89 3.75 -12.08
CA SER A 13 -1.23 3.57 -13.37
C SER A 13 -0.81 4.90 -14.03
N GLU A 14 -1.65 5.93 -13.86
CA GLU A 14 -1.46 7.31 -14.32
C GLU A 14 -0.73 8.20 -13.30
N SER A 15 -0.54 7.72 -12.06
CA SER A 15 0.16 8.49 -11.04
C SER A 15 1.62 8.69 -11.40
N ARG A 16 2.11 9.94 -11.26
CA ARG A 16 3.55 10.24 -11.43
C ARG A 16 4.33 9.98 -10.14
N VAL A 17 3.83 10.49 -9.01
CA VAL A 17 4.53 10.47 -7.73
C VAL A 17 4.27 9.18 -6.97
N ASN A 18 3.01 8.81 -6.75
CA ASN A 18 2.69 7.64 -5.92
C ASN A 18 3.12 6.33 -6.57
N LYS A 19 3.05 6.23 -7.90
CA LYS A 19 3.58 5.09 -8.65
C LYS A 19 5.09 4.94 -8.47
N ALA A 20 5.83 6.04 -8.60
CA ALA A 20 7.28 6.02 -8.43
C ALA A 20 7.70 5.66 -7.00
N LEU A 21 7.02 6.22 -5.99
CA LEU A 21 7.29 5.90 -4.59
C LEU A 21 6.92 4.45 -4.25
N GLY A 22 5.79 3.94 -4.74
CA GLY A 22 5.37 2.54 -4.55
C GLY A 22 6.38 1.55 -5.16
N ALA A 23 6.74 1.76 -6.44
CA ALA A 23 7.73 0.93 -7.13
C ALA A 23 9.12 1.01 -6.47
N ALA A 24 9.52 2.19 -5.99
CA ALA A 24 10.76 2.34 -5.24
C ALA A 24 10.71 1.54 -3.94
N ALA A 25 9.61 1.60 -3.18
CA ALA A 25 9.44 0.84 -1.95
C ALA A 25 9.49 -0.69 -2.18
N GLU A 26 8.91 -1.18 -3.28
CA GLU A 26 9.00 -2.60 -3.70
C GLU A 26 10.44 -3.03 -4.03
N SER A 27 11.25 -2.12 -4.58
CA SER A 27 12.62 -2.41 -5.01
C SER A 27 13.66 -2.41 -3.89
N LEU A 28 13.32 -1.89 -2.69
CA LEU A 28 14.26 -1.79 -1.59
C LEU A 28 14.60 -3.18 -1.02
N ALA A 29 15.89 -3.44 -0.80
CA ALA A 29 16.34 -4.62 -0.08
C ALA A 29 15.91 -4.52 1.39
N GLY A 30 14.76 -5.10 1.71
CA GLY A 30 14.16 -5.04 3.04
C GLY A 30 12.87 -5.85 3.16
N ASN A 31 12.33 -5.93 4.37
CA ASN A 31 11.06 -6.59 4.62
C ASN A 31 9.93 -5.57 4.45
N ILE A 32 9.68 -5.16 3.20
CA ILE A 32 8.65 -4.19 2.83
C ILE A 32 7.58 -4.92 2.03
N THR A 33 6.31 -4.69 2.39
CA THR A 33 5.15 -5.14 1.65
C THR A 33 4.37 -3.92 1.17
N VAL A 34 4.16 -3.80 -0.14
CA VAL A 34 3.37 -2.72 -0.74
C VAL A 34 2.02 -3.30 -1.17
N ARG A 35 0.92 -2.62 -0.82
CA ARG A 35 -0.45 -2.99 -1.19
C ARG A 35 -1.12 -1.81 -1.87
N TYR A 36 -1.56 -1.98 -3.11
CA TYR A 36 -2.34 -0.98 -3.84
C TYR A 36 -3.82 -1.21 -3.56
N MET A 37 -4.37 -0.41 -2.65
CA MET A 37 -5.66 -0.70 -2.02
C MET A 37 -6.85 -0.61 -2.98
N TYR A 38 -6.80 0.29 -3.96
CA TYR A 38 -7.82 0.42 -5.01
C TYR A 38 -7.76 -0.72 -6.04
N ASP A 39 -6.59 -1.35 -6.23
CA ASP A 39 -6.46 -2.50 -7.12
C ASP A 39 -6.95 -3.78 -6.43
N ILE A 40 -6.74 -3.89 -5.10
CA ILE A 40 -7.20 -5.02 -4.28
C ILE A 40 -8.71 -4.95 -4.06
N TYR A 41 -9.25 -3.76 -3.79
CA TYR A 41 -10.67 -3.53 -3.50
C TYR A 41 -11.28 -2.52 -4.49
N PRO A 42 -11.41 -2.86 -5.78
CA PRO A 42 -11.98 -1.96 -6.79
C PRO A 42 -13.47 -1.65 -6.54
N ASP A 43 -14.16 -2.48 -5.75
CA ASP A 43 -15.56 -2.36 -5.36
C ASP A 43 -15.76 -1.82 -3.94
N PHE A 44 -14.67 -1.42 -3.26
CA PHE A 44 -14.67 -0.88 -1.89
C PHE A 44 -15.14 -1.86 -0.80
N ASN A 45 -15.28 -3.15 -1.11
CA ASN A 45 -15.62 -4.18 -0.13
C ASN A 45 -14.37 -4.69 0.59
N ILE A 46 -13.93 -3.94 1.61
CA ILE A 46 -12.71 -4.26 2.36
C ILE A 46 -12.88 -5.54 3.18
N ASP A 47 -11.98 -6.50 2.98
CA ASP A 47 -11.83 -7.65 3.88
C ASP A 47 -11.10 -7.23 5.16
N VAL A 48 -11.90 -6.94 6.19
CA VAL A 48 -11.42 -6.49 7.49
C VAL A 48 -10.44 -7.49 8.13
N ALA A 49 -10.70 -8.80 8.01
CA ALA A 49 -9.86 -9.81 8.67
C ALA A 49 -8.49 -9.89 8.00
N THR A 50 -8.46 -9.83 6.67
CA THR A 50 -7.20 -9.80 5.90
C THR A 50 -6.37 -8.56 6.22
N GLU A 51 -6.98 -7.37 6.25
CA GLU A 51 -6.23 -6.15 6.56
C GLU A 51 -5.76 -6.10 8.02
N GLN A 52 -6.57 -6.57 8.97
CA GLN A 52 -6.14 -6.69 10.37
C GLN A 52 -4.93 -7.62 10.53
N ALA A 53 -4.93 -8.77 9.84
CA ALA A 53 -3.79 -9.68 9.86
C ALA A 53 -2.53 -9.04 9.26
N ALA A 54 -2.67 -8.28 8.17
CA ALA A 54 -1.55 -7.54 7.58
C ALA A 54 -0.99 -6.47 8.52
N LEU A 55 -1.87 -5.70 9.18
CA LEU A 55 -1.50 -4.67 10.15
C LEU A 55 -0.79 -5.27 11.38
N LEU A 56 -1.30 -6.36 11.94
CA LEU A 56 -0.68 -7.08 13.08
C LEU A 56 0.67 -7.69 12.71
N GLY A 57 0.89 -8.02 11.43
CA GLY A 57 2.14 -8.55 10.93
C GLY A 57 3.23 -7.49 10.69
N ALA A 58 2.91 -6.19 10.78
CA ALA A 58 3.83 -5.11 10.48
C ALA A 58 4.34 -4.42 11.76
N ASP A 59 5.64 -4.09 11.77
CA ASP A 59 6.24 -3.26 12.81
C ASP A 59 6.02 -1.75 12.52
N ARG A 60 5.86 -1.42 11.24
CA ARG A 60 5.64 -0.05 10.75
C ARG A 60 4.57 -0.04 9.66
N ILE A 61 3.64 0.89 9.76
CA ILE A 61 2.59 1.11 8.77
C ILE A 61 2.83 2.48 8.11
N VAL A 62 2.79 2.52 6.79
CA VAL A 62 2.90 3.74 5.97
C VAL A 62 1.61 3.88 5.17
N LEU A 63 0.93 5.00 5.36
CA LEU A 63 -0.23 5.38 4.55
C LEU A 63 0.26 6.32 3.45
N GLN A 64 0.20 5.88 2.20
CA GLN A 64 0.68 6.63 1.05
C GLN A 64 -0.50 7.01 0.16
N TYR A 65 -0.72 8.31 -0.02
CA TYR A 65 -1.84 8.83 -0.81
C TYR A 65 -1.51 10.22 -1.38
N PRO A 66 -2.14 10.64 -2.49
CA PRO A 66 -2.11 12.04 -2.91
C PRO A 66 -2.94 12.90 -1.96
N MET A 67 -2.49 14.12 -1.68
CA MET A 67 -3.33 15.13 -1.03
C MET A 67 -4.37 15.64 -2.04
N TYR A 68 -5.64 15.61 -1.66
CA TYR A 68 -6.75 16.19 -2.39
C TYR A 68 -7.32 17.39 -1.64
#